data_AF-A0A1Z8S9G2-F1
#
_entry.id   AF-A0A1Z8S9G2-F1
#
_cell.length_a   1.000
_cell.length_b   1.000
_cell.length_c   1.000
_cell.angle_alpha   90.00
_cell.angle_beta   90.00
_cell.angle_gamma   90.00
#
_symmetry.space_group_name_H-M   'P 1'
#
loop_
_entity.id
_entity.type
_entity.pdbx_description
1 polymer ?
#
loop_
_entity_poly.entity_id
_entity_poly.type
_entity_poly.pdbx_seq_one_letter_code
_entity_poly.pdbx_strand_id
1 'polypeptide(L)'
;MKHLRPFLFLLGLVFWAGCAKEEGCTYLEACNYSEDAVVDDGSCDFNSCAGCTDPTALNYDPSATVDDGSCELDPAATTADCVSDVDFDNYAYPVVAIGGQCWFAENLRSTVFQDGTLIPEETAATFPNLGTPAQTTYNNATSTLNAQGRHYNGHAAASTEHGGLCPSGWHVPSELDWMELESFLVATGSGKRMGQALKATSGWAQSGNGDDTYGFNASGAGHIWPDGGTYSLNYYGHYHSSTLTDGGNVLVRGFAFDSDQMVRETYWAVTGCSVRCIAD
;
A
#
# COMPACT_ATOMS: atom_id res chain seq x y z
N MET A 1 48.00 -30.12 -90.59
CA MET A 1 46.75 -29.42 -90.96
C MET A 1 45.75 -29.55 -89.80
N LYS A 2 45.31 -28.40 -89.27
CA LYS A 2 44.04 -28.11 -88.56
C LYS A 2 43.70 -28.99 -87.34
N HIS A 3 43.96 -28.48 -86.13
CA HIS A 3 42.99 -27.83 -85.22
C HIS A 3 42.02 -28.81 -84.54
N LEU A 4 42.29 -29.10 -83.27
CA LEU A 4 41.26 -29.39 -82.27
C LEU A 4 41.73 -28.80 -80.94
N ARG A 5 41.08 -27.71 -80.48
CA ARG A 5 41.24 -27.18 -79.12
C ARG A 5 40.22 -27.88 -78.21
N PRO A 6 40.62 -28.54 -77.12
CA PRO A 6 39.64 -29.01 -76.14
C PRO A 6 39.13 -27.82 -75.33
N PHE A 7 37.80 -27.66 -75.34
CA PHE A 7 37.05 -26.74 -74.49
C PHE A 7 37.31 -27.10 -73.02
N LEU A 8 37.92 -26.18 -72.27
CA LEU A 8 38.01 -26.26 -70.82
C LEU A 8 36.65 -25.81 -70.24
N PHE A 9 35.81 -26.75 -69.82
CA PHE A 9 34.59 -26.47 -69.07
C PHE A 9 35.01 -26.02 -67.66
N LEU A 10 34.95 -24.71 -67.38
CA LEU A 10 34.93 -24.21 -66.01
C LEU A 10 33.58 -24.59 -65.40
N LEU A 11 33.56 -25.60 -64.52
CA LEU A 11 32.46 -25.78 -63.57
C LEU A 11 32.51 -24.59 -62.59
N GLY A 12 31.64 -23.60 -62.83
CA GLY A 12 31.31 -22.61 -61.81
C GLY A 12 30.53 -23.30 -60.70
N LEU A 13 31.18 -23.55 -59.57
CA LEU A 13 30.51 -23.90 -58.31
C LEU A 13 29.70 -22.68 -57.86
N VAL A 14 28.41 -22.67 -58.19
CA VAL A 14 27.44 -21.77 -57.57
C VAL A 14 27.28 -22.27 -56.14
N PHE A 15 28.01 -21.67 -55.20
CA PHE A 15 27.69 -21.77 -53.79
C PHE A 15 26.32 -21.12 -53.61
N TRP A 16 25.27 -21.95 -53.49
CA TRP A 16 24.07 -21.56 -52.80
C TRP A 16 24.49 -21.23 -51.37
N ALA A 17 24.73 -19.95 -51.10
CA ALA A 17 24.65 -19.44 -49.75
C ALA A 17 23.19 -19.65 -49.33
N GLY A 18 22.91 -20.79 -48.70
CA GLY A 18 21.73 -20.92 -47.88
C GLY A 18 21.72 -19.71 -46.95
N CYS A 19 20.62 -18.97 -46.95
CA CYS A 19 20.38 -17.94 -45.94
C CYS A 19 20.48 -18.65 -44.59
N ALA A 20 21.62 -18.51 -43.90
CA ALA A 20 21.73 -18.91 -42.52
C ALA A 20 20.80 -17.97 -41.79
N LYS A 21 19.60 -18.47 -41.49
CA LYS A 21 18.64 -17.74 -40.68
C LYS A 21 19.33 -17.56 -39.33
N GLU A 22 19.62 -16.33 -38.91
CA GLU A 22 20.32 -16.12 -37.64
C GLU A 22 19.46 -16.68 -36.50
N GLU A 23 20.02 -17.66 -35.80
CA GLU A 23 19.41 -18.37 -34.68
C GLU A 23 19.95 -17.73 -33.38
N GLY A 24 19.06 -17.51 -32.41
CA GLY A 24 19.39 -16.89 -31.13
C GLY A 24 18.12 -16.56 -30.35
N CYS A 25 18.25 -15.98 -29.15
CA CYS A 25 17.07 -15.63 -28.38
C CYS A 25 16.27 -14.49 -29.03
N THR A 26 14.99 -14.72 -29.31
CA THR A 26 14.10 -13.74 -29.97
C THR A 26 13.17 -12.99 -29.00
N TYR A 27 13.25 -13.26 -27.71
CA TYR A 27 12.41 -12.64 -26.68
C TYR A 27 13.08 -11.39 -26.12
N LEU A 28 12.43 -10.23 -26.26
CA LEU A 28 12.95 -8.93 -25.80
C LEU A 28 13.23 -8.87 -24.29
N GLU A 29 12.56 -9.72 -23.50
CA GLU A 29 12.73 -9.77 -22.05
C GLU A 29 13.90 -10.69 -21.62
N ALA A 30 14.57 -11.36 -22.54
CA ALA A 30 15.70 -12.23 -22.23
C ALA A 30 17.02 -11.44 -22.13
N CYS A 31 17.84 -11.81 -21.17
CA CYS A 31 19.17 -11.26 -20.90
C CYS A 31 20.15 -11.42 -22.07
N ASN A 32 19.91 -12.41 -22.93
CA ASN A 32 20.69 -12.68 -24.14
C ASN A 32 19.87 -12.47 -25.42
N TYR A 33 18.88 -11.58 -25.40
CA TYR A 33 18.14 -11.17 -26.59
C TYR A 33 19.09 -10.74 -27.72
N SER A 34 18.82 -11.25 -28.92
CA SER A 34 19.53 -10.88 -30.14
C SER A 34 18.56 -10.24 -31.13
N GLU A 35 18.82 -9.00 -31.53
CA GLU A 35 17.98 -8.27 -32.49
C GLU A 35 18.04 -8.87 -33.91
N ASP A 36 19.15 -9.53 -34.24
CA ASP A 36 19.37 -10.15 -35.55
C ASP A 36 18.78 -11.57 -35.62
N ALA A 37 18.45 -12.18 -34.46
CA ALA A 37 17.85 -13.50 -34.41
C ALA A 37 16.40 -13.48 -34.92
N VAL A 38 16.11 -14.38 -35.86
CA VAL A 38 14.77 -14.56 -36.44
C VAL A 38 14.24 -15.98 -36.24
N VAL A 39 15.05 -16.90 -35.69
CA VAL A 39 14.64 -18.19 -35.12
C VAL A 39 15.05 -18.19 -33.67
N ASP A 40 14.12 -18.52 -32.78
CA ASP A 40 14.44 -18.88 -31.41
C ASP A 40 15.18 -20.23 -31.38
N ASP A 41 16.40 -20.24 -30.85
CA ASP A 41 17.21 -21.45 -30.69
C ASP A 41 17.03 -22.13 -29.32
N GLY A 42 16.15 -21.57 -28.48
CA GLY A 42 15.92 -22.04 -27.12
C GLY A 42 17.04 -21.69 -26.13
N SER A 43 17.97 -20.80 -26.51
CA SER A 43 19.06 -20.34 -25.64
C SER A 43 18.65 -19.21 -24.69
N CYS A 44 17.41 -18.73 -24.73
CA CYS A 44 16.96 -17.59 -23.93
C CYS A 44 17.22 -17.75 -22.43
N ASP A 45 17.93 -16.78 -21.89
CA ASP A 45 18.26 -16.67 -20.49
C ASP A 45 17.48 -15.50 -19.89
N PHE A 46 16.66 -15.78 -18.87
CA PHE A 46 15.85 -14.79 -18.17
C PHE A 46 16.37 -14.48 -16.77
N ASN A 47 17.49 -15.10 -16.35
CA ASN A 47 17.96 -15.06 -14.98
C ASN A 47 19.33 -14.41 -14.83
N SER A 48 20.21 -14.42 -15.84
CA SER A 48 21.58 -13.88 -15.68
C SER A 48 21.66 -12.37 -15.50
N CYS A 49 20.63 -11.65 -15.91
CA CYS A 49 20.44 -10.21 -15.72
C CYS A 49 19.29 -9.90 -14.74
N ALA A 50 18.80 -10.93 -14.03
CA ALA A 50 17.76 -10.79 -13.03
C ALA A 50 18.42 -10.48 -11.68
N GLY A 51 17.92 -9.45 -11.00
CA GLY A 51 18.43 -9.00 -9.72
C GLY A 51 17.78 -7.68 -9.32
N CYS A 52 18.18 -7.11 -8.19
CA CYS A 52 17.58 -5.85 -7.74
C CYS A 52 17.99 -4.68 -8.64
N THR A 53 17.01 -4.07 -9.32
CA THR A 53 17.23 -2.92 -10.21
C THR A 53 17.06 -1.56 -9.52
N ASP A 54 16.65 -1.54 -8.25
CA ASP A 54 16.44 -0.32 -7.47
C ASP A 54 17.77 0.20 -6.88
N PRO A 55 18.27 1.38 -7.31
CA PRO A 55 19.52 1.95 -6.81
C PRO A 55 19.48 2.37 -5.33
N THR A 56 18.30 2.36 -4.70
CA THR A 56 18.11 2.68 -3.28
C THR A 56 18.11 1.44 -2.38
N ALA A 57 18.11 0.24 -2.95
CA ALA A 57 18.17 -1.02 -2.19
C ALA A 57 19.60 -1.36 -1.72
N LEU A 58 19.70 -2.00 -0.55
CA LEU A 58 20.93 -2.54 0.04
C LEU A 58 21.64 -3.55 -0.86
N ASN A 59 20.89 -4.29 -1.66
CA ASN A 59 21.38 -5.30 -2.57
C ASN A 59 21.22 -4.91 -4.06
N TYR A 60 21.19 -3.60 -4.36
CA TYR A 60 21.18 -3.10 -5.73
C TYR A 60 22.28 -3.78 -6.58
N ASP A 61 21.87 -4.38 -7.70
CA ASP A 61 22.75 -4.98 -8.69
C ASP A 61 22.81 -4.09 -9.94
N PRO A 62 23.92 -3.38 -10.18
CA PRO A 62 24.06 -2.52 -11.36
C PRO A 62 24.13 -3.31 -12.68
N SER A 63 24.28 -4.64 -12.63
CA SER A 63 24.24 -5.52 -13.80
C SER A 63 22.85 -6.09 -14.09
N ALA A 64 21.91 -5.96 -13.16
CA ALA A 64 20.54 -6.39 -13.36
C ALA A 64 19.81 -5.42 -14.31
N THR A 65 19.13 -6.00 -15.31
CA THR A 65 18.23 -5.28 -16.22
C THR A 65 16.78 -5.74 -16.08
N VAL A 66 16.55 -6.81 -15.33
CA VAL A 66 15.23 -7.36 -15.01
C VAL A 66 15.10 -7.43 -13.49
N ASP A 67 14.06 -6.83 -12.94
CA ASP A 67 13.77 -6.95 -11.51
C ASP A 67 13.24 -8.35 -11.20
N ASP A 68 13.91 -9.03 -10.27
CA ASP A 68 13.52 -10.37 -9.79
C ASP A 68 12.76 -10.34 -8.46
N GLY A 69 12.49 -9.13 -7.92
CA GLY A 69 11.84 -8.93 -6.64
C GLY A 69 12.72 -9.21 -5.44
N SER A 70 14.05 -9.35 -5.63
CA SER A 70 14.99 -9.60 -4.54
C SER A 70 15.38 -8.34 -3.75
N CYS A 71 14.96 -7.14 -4.15
CA CYS A 71 15.38 -5.88 -3.54
C CYS A 71 15.19 -5.85 -2.00
N GLU A 72 16.29 -5.68 -1.28
CA GLU A 72 16.36 -5.49 0.16
C GLU A 72 16.48 -3.99 0.44
N LEU A 73 15.41 -3.34 0.90
CA LEU A 73 15.46 -1.91 1.23
C LEU A 73 16.16 -1.67 2.58
N ASP A 74 16.92 -0.58 2.71
CA ASP A 74 17.52 -0.18 3.99
C ASP A 74 16.45 0.43 4.91
N PRO A 75 16.05 -0.23 6.01
CA PRO A 75 15.05 0.33 6.91
C PRO A 75 15.52 1.58 7.68
N ALA A 76 16.83 1.89 7.69
CA ALA A 76 17.41 3.08 8.33
C ALA A 76 17.65 4.24 7.35
N ALA A 77 17.80 3.98 6.05
CA ALA A 77 17.88 5.04 5.01
C ALA A 77 16.51 5.41 4.44
N THR A 78 15.45 4.72 4.87
CA THR A 78 14.07 4.92 4.40
C THR A 78 13.16 5.56 5.43
N THR A 79 13.63 5.95 6.63
CA THR A 79 12.77 6.66 7.59
C THR A 79 12.49 8.08 7.11
N ALA A 80 11.22 8.40 6.85
CA ALA A 80 10.79 9.73 6.43
C ALA A 80 11.20 10.83 7.43
N ASP A 81 11.57 11.99 6.90
CA ASP A 81 11.77 13.22 7.68
C ASP A 81 10.40 13.88 7.93
N CYS A 82 9.78 13.53 9.05
CA CYS A 82 8.45 14.00 9.39
C CYS A 82 8.49 15.25 10.27
N VAL A 83 7.49 16.12 10.12
CA VAL A 83 7.15 17.11 11.14
C VAL A 83 6.79 16.41 12.45
N SER A 84 6.96 17.08 13.59
CA SER A 84 6.64 16.50 14.91
C SER A 84 5.14 16.39 15.16
N ASP A 85 4.39 17.36 14.67
CA ASP A 85 2.96 17.50 14.90
C ASP A 85 2.30 18.35 13.81
N VAL A 86 0.98 18.17 13.67
CA VAL A 86 0.12 18.92 12.74
C VAL A 86 -1.09 19.44 13.50
N ASP A 87 -1.33 20.74 13.44
CA ASP A 87 -2.55 21.36 13.96
C ASP A 87 -3.69 21.25 12.95
N PHE A 88 -4.80 20.63 13.36
CA PHE A 88 -6.02 20.56 12.55
C PHE A 88 -7.28 20.48 13.42
N ASP A 89 -8.30 21.28 13.07
CA ASP A 89 -9.55 21.41 13.83
C ASP A 89 -9.38 21.59 15.35
N ASN A 90 -8.44 22.46 15.75
CA ASN A 90 -8.10 22.74 17.15
C ASN A 90 -7.45 21.58 17.93
N TYR A 91 -6.95 20.57 17.22
CA TYR A 91 -6.17 19.47 17.79
C TYR A 91 -4.76 19.47 17.20
N ALA A 92 -3.76 19.24 18.05
CA ALA A 92 -2.39 18.95 17.63
C ALA A 92 -2.23 17.44 17.55
N TYR A 93 -1.98 16.92 16.34
CA TYR A 93 -1.80 15.49 16.08
C TYR A 93 -0.31 15.18 16.03
N PRO A 94 0.23 14.35 16.94
CA PRO A 94 1.60 13.88 16.84
C PRO A 94 1.80 13.05 15.57
N VAL A 95 2.98 13.16 14.98
CA VAL A 95 3.34 12.45 13.74
C VAL A 95 4.50 11.50 14.01
N VAL A 96 4.46 10.33 13.38
CA VAL A 96 5.52 9.31 13.44
C VAL A 96 5.95 8.90 12.04
N ALA A 97 7.25 8.70 11.88
CA ALA A 97 7.82 8.09 10.69
C ALA A 97 7.75 6.56 10.80
N ILE A 98 7.14 5.90 9.81
CA ILE A 98 7.11 4.45 9.71
C ILE A 98 7.55 4.09 8.29
N GLY A 99 8.81 3.66 8.16
CA GLY A 99 9.45 3.60 6.84
C GLY A 99 9.41 4.96 6.16
N GLY A 100 9.10 4.97 4.86
CA GLY A 100 9.05 6.17 4.01
C GLY A 100 7.83 7.06 4.26
N GLN A 101 6.99 6.76 5.25
CA GLN A 101 5.70 7.39 5.44
C GLN A 101 5.59 8.15 6.76
N CYS A 102 4.97 9.33 6.72
CA CYS A 102 4.62 10.11 7.90
C CYS A 102 3.15 9.91 8.26
N TRP A 103 2.89 9.36 9.43
CA TRP A 103 1.56 9.00 9.90
C TRP A 103 1.15 9.79 11.13
N PHE A 104 -0.13 10.12 11.26
CA PHE A 104 -0.70 10.53 12.55
C PHE A 104 -0.57 9.38 13.55
N ALA A 105 -0.11 9.66 14.76
CA ALA A 105 0.04 8.70 15.86
C ALA A 105 -1.21 8.55 16.73
N GLU A 106 -2.33 9.12 16.29
CA GLU A 106 -3.63 9.00 16.96
C GLU A 106 -4.78 9.15 15.94
N ASN A 107 -5.97 8.74 16.35
CA ASN A 107 -7.15 8.81 15.50
C ASN A 107 -7.61 10.25 15.29
N LEU A 108 -8.05 10.54 14.07
CA LEU A 108 -8.61 11.83 13.69
C LEU A 108 -9.82 12.20 14.57
N ARG A 109 -9.87 13.46 15.00
CA ARG A 109 -10.95 14.04 15.83
C ARG A 109 -11.73 15.15 15.13
N SER A 110 -11.39 15.42 13.88
CA SER A 110 -11.94 16.52 13.10
C SER A 110 -13.46 16.46 12.94
N THR A 111 -14.09 17.60 13.11
CA THR A 111 -15.49 17.91 12.82
C THR A 111 -15.67 18.61 11.49
N VAL A 112 -14.56 18.89 10.79
CA VAL A 112 -14.52 19.59 9.51
C VAL A 112 -13.72 18.82 8.47
N PHE A 113 -14.08 19.00 7.20
CA PHE A 113 -13.22 18.67 6.08
C PHE A 113 -12.02 19.62 6.00
N GLN A 114 -11.09 19.33 5.08
CA GLN A 114 -9.87 20.10 4.86
C GLN A 114 -10.12 21.60 4.64
N ASP A 115 -11.19 21.98 3.94
CA ASP A 115 -11.55 23.39 3.69
C ASP A 115 -12.29 24.09 4.86
N GLY A 116 -12.53 23.38 5.96
CA GLY A 116 -13.27 23.88 7.14
C GLY A 116 -14.78 23.65 7.10
N THR A 117 -15.32 23.05 6.05
CA THR A 117 -16.75 22.68 5.98
C THR A 117 -17.08 21.60 7.01
N LEU A 118 -18.18 21.78 7.75
CA LEU A 118 -18.62 20.83 8.77
C LEU A 118 -18.97 19.47 8.16
N ILE A 119 -18.48 18.42 8.80
CA ILE A 119 -18.92 17.04 8.57
C ILE A 119 -20.15 16.81 9.45
N PRO A 120 -21.29 16.35 8.89
CA PRO A 120 -22.50 16.07 9.66
C PRO A 120 -22.23 15.15 10.86
N GLU A 121 -22.58 15.61 12.07
CA GLU A 121 -22.57 14.78 13.28
C GLU A 121 -23.88 14.00 13.38
N GLU A 122 -23.77 12.69 13.37
CA GLU A 122 -24.89 11.77 13.31
C GLU A 122 -24.85 10.80 14.51
N THR A 123 -25.98 10.16 14.80
CA THR A 123 -25.99 9.10 15.82
C THR A 123 -25.67 7.76 15.18
N ALA A 124 -25.13 6.81 15.94
CA ALA A 124 -24.94 5.45 15.45
C ALA A 124 -26.18 4.89 14.72
N ALA A 125 -27.39 5.15 15.24
CA ALA A 125 -28.66 4.70 14.67
C ALA A 125 -28.98 5.25 13.27
N THR A 126 -28.40 6.37 12.84
CA THR A 126 -28.66 6.97 11.53
C THR A 126 -27.68 6.48 10.45
N PHE A 127 -26.47 6.05 10.83
CA PHE A 127 -25.42 5.55 9.92
C PHE A 127 -25.92 4.56 8.84
N PRO A 128 -26.77 3.56 9.17
CA PRO A 128 -27.22 2.57 8.19
C PRO A 128 -27.90 3.13 6.94
N ASN A 129 -28.44 4.35 7.01
CA ASN A 129 -29.24 4.97 5.95
C ASN A 129 -28.54 6.16 5.29
N LEU A 130 -27.28 6.45 5.64
CA LEU A 130 -26.56 7.60 5.11
C LEU A 130 -25.95 7.26 3.75
N GLY A 131 -26.22 8.11 2.76
CA GLY A 131 -25.52 8.10 1.47
C GLY A 131 -24.47 9.19 1.33
N THR A 132 -24.20 9.93 2.42
CA THR A 132 -23.32 11.10 2.46
C THR A 132 -22.30 10.96 3.58
N PRO A 133 -21.19 11.72 3.52
CA PRO A 133 -20.24 11.80 4.61
C PRO A 133 -20.88 12.12 5.96
N ALA A 134 -20.46 11.42 7.00
CA ALA A 134 -20.86 11.70 8.37
C ALA A 134 -19.82 11.21 9.37
N GLN A 135 -19.91 11.75 10.58
CA GLN A 135 -19.07 11.38 11.71
C GLN A 135 -19.89 11.19 12.97
N THR A 136 -19.35 10.41 13.90
CA THR A 136 -19.88 10.27 15.26
C THR A 136 -18.77 9.91 16.25
N THR A 137 -19.14 9.71 17.51
CA THR A 137 -18.28 9.17 18.56
C THR A 137 -18.82 7.82 19.04
N TYR A 138 -17.96 7.02 19.66
CA TYR A 138 -18.39 5.76 20.24
C TYR A 138 -19.52 5.97 21.27
N ASN A 139 -20.63 5.24 21.16
CA ASN A 139 -21.85 5.43 21.96
C ASN A 139 -22.42 6.88 21.95
N ASN A 140 -22.09 7.70 20.95
CA ASN A 140 -22.39 9.13 20.93
C ASN A 140 -21.87 9.87 22.20
N ALA A 141 -20.75 9.42 22.76
CA ALA A 141 -20.19 9.92 24.01
C ALA A 141 -18.84 10.62 23.79
N THR A 142 -18.67 11.80 24.38
CA THR A 142 -17.41 12.57 24.32
C THR A 142 -16.31 12.02 25.22
N SER A 143 -16.65 11.15 26.19
CA SER A 143 -15.70 10.57 27.12
C SER A 143 -14.64 9.68 26.46
N THR A 144 -14.93 9.16 25.27
CA THR A 144 -14.02 8.33 24.48
C THR A 144 -13.19 9.11 23.46
N LEU A 145 -13.59 10.33 23.13
CA LEU A 145 -13.03 11.13 22.04
C LEU A 145 -11.51 11.30 22.15
N ASN A 146 -11.00 11.60 23.34
CA ASN A 146 -9.56 11.78 23.54
C ASN A 146 -8.75 10.50 23.40
N ALA A 147 -9.35 9.33 23.65
CA ALA A 147 -8.66 8.05 23.58
C ALA A 147 -8.85 7.34 22.22
N GLN A 148 -9.93 7.63 21.50
CA GLN A 148 -10.39 6.82 20.37
C GLN A 148 -10.64 7.62 19.10
N GLY A 149 -10.61 8.96 19.16
CA GLY A 149 -10.97 9.80 18.03
C GLY A 149 -12.46 9.74 17.70
N ARG A 150 -12.78 10.11 16.46
CA ARG A 150 -14.12 10.00 15.88
C ARG A 150 -14.20 8.81 14.93
N HIS A 151 -15.43 8.35 14.71
CA HIS A 151 -15.77 7.36 13.69
C HIS A 151 -16.38 8.07 12.51
N TYR A 152 -15.80 7.87 11.33
CA TYR A 152 -16.28 8.40 10.06
C TYR A 152 -16.87 7.27 9.25
N ASN A 153 -17.95 7.50 8.50
CA ASN A 153 -18.42 6.49 7.56
C ASN A 153 -17.47 6.39 6.34
N GLY A 154 -17.55 5.30 5.59
CA GLY A 154 -16.76 5.11 4.37
C GLY A 154 -17.02 6.18 3.30
N HIS A 155 -18.23 6.76 3.25
CA HIS A 155 -18.50 7.92 2.38
C HIS A 155 -17.62 9.12 2.71
N ALA A 156 -17.40 9.41 3.99
CA ALA A 156 -16.50 10.47 4.42
C ALA A 156 -15.04 10.11 4.14
N ALA A 157 -14.63 8.87 4.44
CA ALA A 157 -13.24 8.42 4.27
C ALA A 157 -12.76 8.42 2.81
N ALA A 158 -13.64 8.08 1.87
CA ALA A 158 -13.35 8.08 0.44
C ALA A 158 -13.73 9.39 -0.27
N SER A 159 -14.24 10.39 0.46
CA SER A 159 -14.66 11.65 -0.15
C SER A 159 -13.46 12.50 -0.58
N THR A 160 -13.58 13.11 -1.75
CA THR A 160 -12.71 14.20 -2.22
C THR A 160 -13.41 15.57 -2.14
N GLU A 161 -14.68 15.59 -1.73
CA GLU A 161 -15.39 16.83 -1.45
C GLU A 161 -14.65 17.59 -0.36
N HIS A 162 -14.60 18.92 -0.49
CA HIS A 162 -14.00 19.80 0.52
C HIS A 162 -12.53 19.49 0.84
N GLY A 163 -11.81 18.82 -0.08
CA GLY A 163 -10.41 18.41 0.09
C GLY A 163 -10.20 17.14 0.93
N GLY A 164 -11.28 16.47 1.35
CA GLY A 164 -11.23 15.25 2.15
C GLY A 164 -11.12 15.49 3.66
N LEU A 165 -10.93 14.42 4.42
CA LEU A 165 -10.98 14.45 5.90
C LEU A 165 -9.70 14.99 6.56
N CYS A 166 -8.56 14.86 5.90
CA CYS A 166 -7.26 15.18 6.48
C CYS A 166 -6.83 16.62 6.13
N PRO A 167 -5.94 17.25 6.92
CA PRO A 167 -5.46 18.60 6.66
C PRO A 167 -4.72 18.71 5.31
N SER A 168 -4.45 19.93 4.85
CA SER A 168 -3.70 20.15 3.60
C SER A 168 -2.30 19.51 3.67
N GLY A 169 -1.92 18.77 2.62
CA GLY A 169 -0.70 17.97 2.58
C GLY A 169 -0.82 16.60 3.24
N TRP A 170 -2.06 16.20 3.60
CA TRP A 170 -2.37 14.92 4.22
C TRP A 170 -3.65 14.33 3.64
N HIS A 171 -3.73 13.01 3.59
CA HIS A 171 -4.90 12.29 3.09
C HIS A 171 -5.29 11.08 3.95
N VAL A 172 -6.49 10.56 3.71
CA VAL A 172 -6.92 9.27 4.28
C VAL A 172 -6.20 8.16 3.50
N PRO A 173 -5.49 7.23 4.17
CA PRO A 173 -4.61 6.27 3.50
C PRO A 173 -5.35 5.48 2.42
N SER A 174 -4.80 5.41 1.22
CA SER A 174 -5.23 4.52 0.16
C SER A 174 -4.80 3.07 0.43
N GLU A 175 -5.23 2.13 -0.40
CA GLU A 175 -4.73 0.76 -0.34
C GLU A 175 -3.22 0.69 -0.63
N LEU A 176 -2.69 1.60 -1.46
CA LEU A 176 -1.25 1.66 -1.76
C LEU A 176 -0.45 2.08 -0.53
N ASP A 177 -0.94 3.05 0.23
CA ASP A 177 -0.26 3.52 1.45
C ASP A 177 -0.20 2.40 2.50
N TRP A 178 -1.28 1.63 2.64
CA TRP A 178 -1.30 0.46 3.51
C TRP A 178 -0.36 -0.64 3.03
N MET A 179 -0.29 -0.89 1.71
CA MET A 179 0.63 -1.87 1.13
C MET A 179 2.09 -1.51 1.37
N GLU A 180 2.44 -0.23 1.30
CA GLU A 180 3.79 0.26 1.62
C GLU A 180 4.12 0.06 3.10
N LEU A 181 3.19 0.40 4.01
CA LEU A 181 3.35 0.13 5.45
C LEU A 181 3.56 -1.37 5.70
N GLU A 182 2.73 -2.24 5.11
CA GLU A 182 2.85 -3.69 5.23
C GLU A 182 4.20 -4.20 4.72
N SER A 183 4.66 -3.70 3.57
CA SER A 183 5.97 -4.01 2.99
C SER A 183 7.11 -3.65 3.94
N PHE A 184 7.09 -2.43 4.50
CA PHE A 184 8.05 -1.98 5.49
C PHE A 184 8.05 -2.90 6.73
N LEU A 185 6.88 -3.27 7.24
CA LEU A 185 6.77 -4.17 8.40
C LEU A 185 7.31 -5.56 8.10
N VAL A 186 7.15 -6.08 6.89
CA VAL A 186 7.77 -7.35 6.47
C VAL A 186 9.29 -7.23 6.43
N ALA A 187 9.81 -6.20 5.76
CA ALA A 187 11.24 -5.96 5.61
C ALA A 187 11.96 -5.78 6.95
N THR A 188 11.30 -5.15 7.93
CA THR A 188 11.81 -4.95 9.29
C THR A 188 11.59 -6.13 10.25
N GLY A 189 11.08 -7.26 9.77
CA GLY A 189 10.89 -8.47 10.58
C GLY A 189 9.66 -8.45 11.49
N SER A 190 8.72 -7.54 11.24
CA SER A 190 7.42 -7.44 11.93
C SER A 190 6.26 -8.07 11.15
N GLY A 191 6.49 -8.60 9.95
CA GLY A 191 5.42 -9.16 9.10
C GLY A 191 4.57 -10.27 9.75
N LYS A 192 5.15 -11.08 10.64
CA LYS A 192 4.40 -12.11 11.40
C LYS A 192 3.71 -11.60 12.67
N ARG A 193 3.77 -10.31 12.93
CA ARG A 193 3.24 -9.66 14.14
C ARG A 193 2.88 -8.20 13.92
N MET A 194 2.40 -7.86 12.71
CA MET A 194 2.10 -6.47 12.32
C MET A 194 1.14 -5.80 13.30
N GLY A 195 0.10 -6.54 13.71
CA GLY A 195 -0.87 -6.09 14.70
C GLY A 195 -0.23 -5.82 16.06
N GLN A 196 0.59 -6.75 16.57
CA GLN A 196 1.31 -6.53 17.83
C GLN A 196 2.23 -5.30 17.73
N ALA A 197 2.93 -5.11 16.62
CA ALA A 197 3.90 -4.04 16.45
C ALA A 197 3.26 -2.65 16.29
N LEU A 198 2.02 -2.55 15.82
CA LEU A 198 1.32 -1.28 15.61
C LEU A 198 0.27 -0.96 16.69
N LYS A 199 -0.28 -1.96 17.38
CA LYS A 199 -1.28 -1.75 18.44
C LYS A 199 -0.69 -0.93 19.58
N ALA A 200 -1.52 -0.06 20.14
CA ALA A 200 -1.22 0.72 21.33
C ALA A 200 -0.77 -0.15 22.51
N THR A 201 0.12 0.39 23.34
CA THR A 201 0.65 -0.28 24.54
C THR A 201 -0.37 -0.41 25.69
N SER A 202 -1.53 0.23 25.57
CA SER A 202 -2.62 0.16 26.54
C SER A 202 -3.98 0.34 25.86
N GLY A 203 -5.06 0.07 26.60
CA GLY A 203 -6.43 0.29 26.15
C GLY A 203 -7.07 -0.91 25.44
N TRP A 204 -6.34 -1.96 25.11
CA TRP A 204 -6.91 -3.20 24.57
C TRP A 204 -7.39 -4.15 25.68
N ALA A 205 -8.47 -4.87 25.40
CA ALA A 205 -9.06 -5.85 26.31
C ALA A 205 -8.18 -7.11 26.42
N GLN A 206 -8.37 -7.88 27.50
CA GLN A 206 -7.77 -9.22 27.72
C GLN A 206 -6.25 -9.28 27.51
N SER A 207 -5.52 -8.25 27.92
CA SER A 207 -4.07 -8.13 27.72
C SER A 207 -3.66 -8.13 26.24
N GLY A 208 -4.56 -7.74 25.34
CA GLY A 208 -4.36 -7.68 23.88
C GLY A 208 -3.58 -6.46 23.38
N ASN A 209 -2.90 -5.74 24.28
CA ASN A 209 -2.10 -4.57 23.92
C ASN A 209 -0.94 -4.97 22.99
N GLY A 210 -0.51 -4.04 22.15
CA GLY A 210 0.69 -4.20 21.35
C GLY A 210 1.93 -3.65 22.03
N ASP A 211 3.03 -3.70 21.29
CA ASP A 211 4.32 -3.14 21.68
C ASP A 211 4.47 -1.69 21.20
N ASP A 212 3.64 -1.27 20.24
CA ASP A 212 3.70 0.02 19.55
C ASP A 212 5.12 0.40 19.09
N THR A 213 5.81 -0.57 18.49
CA THR A 213 7.23 -0.48 18.09
C THR A 213 7.55 0.74 17.25
N TYR A 214 6.58 1.20 16.44
CA TYR A 214 6.75 2.29 15.47
C TYR A 214 6.02 3.58 15.87
N GLY A 215 5.40 3.63 17.06
CA GLY A 215 4.61 4.77 17.52
C GLY A 215 3.29 4.97 16.76
N PHE A 216 2.81 3.92 16.09
CA PHE A 216 1.53 3.96 15.39
C PHE A 216 0.38 4.15 16.40
N ASN A 217 0.43 3.48 17.54
CA ASN A 217 -0.53 3.62 18.63
C ASN A 217 -1.97 3.28 18.20
N ALA A 218 -2.16 2.13 17.53
CA ALA A 218 -3.47 1.69 17.08
C ALA A 218 -4.39 1.41 18.28
N SER A 219 -5.42 2.21 18.47
CA SER A 219 -6.43 2.02 19.52
C SER A 219 -7.51 1.02 19.13
N GLY A 220 -8.05 0.32 20.12
CA GLY A 220 -9.26 -0.50 19.98
C GLY A 220 -10.53 0.36 20.00
N ALA A 221 -10.68 1.30 19.06
CA ALA A 221 -11.78 2.27 19.06
C ALA A 221 -13.17 1.67 18.78
N GLY A 222 -13.27 0.37 18.46
CA GLY A 222 -14.51 -0.24 18.02
C GLY A 222 -14.97 0.30 16.67
N HIS A 223 -16.24 0.12 16.35
CA HIS A 223 -16.85 0.59 15.10
C HIS A 223 -18.34 0.86 15.26
N ILE A 224 -18.91 1.57 14.28
CA ILE A 224 -20.34 1.80 14.12
C ILE A 224 -20.84 0.85 13.03
N TRP A 225 -21.71 -0.07 13.38
CA TRP A 225 -22.15 -1.14 12.48
C TRP A 225 -23.40 -0.73 11.69
N PRO A 226 -23.67 -1.34 10.51
CA PRO A 226 -24.86 -1.04 9.70
C PRO A 226 -26.21 -1.41 10.33
N ASP A 227 -26.25 -1.93 11.55
CA ASP A 227 -27.48 -2.07 12.33
C ASP A 227 -27.77 -0.85 13.24
N GLY A 228 -26.86 0.13 13.22
CA GLY A 228 -26.94 1.35 14.00
C GLY A 228 -26.38 1.25 15.43
N GLY A 229 -25.71 0.14 15.75
CA GLY A 229 -25.04 -0.08 17.03
C GLY A 229 -23.56 0.31 17.01
N THR A 230 -23.00 0.50 18.20
CA THR A 230 -21.55 0.68 18.39
C THR A 230 -20.98 -0.55 19.09
N TYR A 231 -19.93 -1.15 18.53
CA TYR A 231 -19.44 -2.46 18.97
C TYR A 231 -17.95 -2.46 19.24
N SER A 232 -17.52 -3.50 19.97
CA SER A 232 -16.12 -3.91 20.01
C SER A 232 -15.14 -2.91 20.61
N LEU A 233 -15.60 -2.04 21.52
CA LEU A 233 -14.71 -1.14 22.26
C LEU A 233 -13.61 -1.91 22.97
N ASN A 234 -12.36 -1.57 22.71
CA ASN A 234 -11.14 -2.21 23.20
C ASN A 234 -10.89 -3.64 22.69
N TYR A 235 -11.81 -4.20 21.90
CA TYR A 235 -11.66 -5.54 21.29
C TYR A 235 -11.18 -5.47 19.85
N TYR A 236 -11.59 -4.45 19.11
CA TYR A 236 -11.20 -4.25 17.72
C TYR A 236 -10.91 -2.78 17.42
N GLY A 237 -9.94 -2.55 16.54
CA GLY A 237 -9.61 -1.24 15.97
C GLY A 237 -9.69 -1.33 14.45
N HIS A 238 -10.52 -0.49 13.83
CA HIS A 238 -10.73 -0.48 12.39
C HIS A 238 -10.40 0.89 11.82
N TYR A 239 -9.61 0.92 10.76
CA TYR A 239 -9.05 2.12 10.15
C TYR A 239 -9.44 2.16 8.68
N HIS A 240 -10.16 3.21 8.29
CA HIS A 240 -10.59 3.35 6.90
C HIS A 240 -9.42 3.52 5.94
N SER A 241 -9.62 3.02 4.74
CA SER A 241 -8.93 3.50 3.55
C SER A 241 -9.81 4.46 2.77
N SER A 242 -9.19 5.36 2.00
CA SER A 242 -9.87 6.14 0.95
C SER A 242 -10.23 5.29 -0.28
N THR A 243 -9.71 4.06 -0.37
CA THR A 243 -9.94 3.16 -1.50
C THR A 243 -11.27 2.39 -1.37
N LEU A 244 -12.09 2.50 -2.42
CA LEU A 244 -13.32 1.72 -2.56
C LEU A 244 -13.08 0.50 -3.47
N THR A 245 -13.79 -0.58 -3.18
CA THR A 245 -13.96 -1.71 -4.09
C THR A 245 -14.89 -1.33 -5.26
N ASP A 246 -14.88 -2.12 -6.33
CA ASP A 246 -15.81 -1.95 -7.47
C ASP A 246 -17.30 -1.97 -7.05
N GLY A 247 -17.60 -2.63 -5.93
CA GLY A 247 -18.95 -2.69 -5.34
C GLY A 247 -19.32 -1.47 -4.48
N GLY A 248 -18.45 -0.46 -4.37
CA GLY A 248 -18.66 0.72 -3.54
C GLY A 248 -18.47 0.49 -2.03
N ASN A 249 -17.98 -0.68 -1.63
CA ASN A 249 -17.58 -0.95 -0.24
C ASN A 249 -16.20 -0.35 0.04
N VAL A 250 -15.96 0.04 1.29
CA VAL A 250 -14.70 0.64 1.74
C VAL A 250 -13.74 -0.43 2.24
N LEU A 251 -12.45 -0.27 1.89
CA LEU A 251 -11.38 -1.11 2.43
C LEU A 251 -10.99 -0.61 3.82
N VAL A 252 -10.70 -1.55 4.72
CA VAL A 252 -10.40 -1.25 6.12
C VAL A 252 -9.22 -2.09 6.59
N ARG A 253 -8.34 -1.50 7.40
CA ARG A 253 -7.35 -2.24 8.18
C ARG A 253 -7.89 -2.52 9.58
N GLY A 254 -7.92 -3.79 9.94
CA GLY A 254 -8.45 -4.30 11.20
C GLY A 254 -7.34 -4.81 12.11
N PHE A 255 -7.51 -4.55 13.40
CA PHE A 255 -6.69 -5.07 14.49
C PHE A 255 -7.63 -5.70 15.52
N ALA A 256 -7.27 -6.87 16.03
CA ALA A 256 -8.04 -7.57 17.05
C ALA A 256 -7.22 -7.73 18.34
N PHE A 257 -7.90 -7.76 19.49
CA PHE A 257 -7.27 -7.92 20.79
C PHE A 257 -6.55 -9.27 20.95
N ASP A 258 -7.06 -10.31 20.29
CA ASP A 258 -6.56 -11.69 20.34
C ASP A 258 -5.71 -12.08 19.12
N SER A 259 -5.31 -11.11 18.31
CA SER A 259 -4.47 -11.32 17.13
C SER A 259 -3.26 -10.39 17.13
N ASP A 260 -2.13 -10.95 16.70
CA ASP A 260 -0.91 -10.21 16.43
C ASP A 260 -0.82 -9.76 14.96
N GLN A 261 -1.82 -10.05 14.15
CA GLN A 261 -1.88 -9.68 12.74
C GLN A 261 -2.68 -8.40 12.52
N MET A 262 -2.27 -7.64 11.50
CA MET A 262 -3.12 -6.65 10.86
C MET A 262 -3.86 -7.37 9.72
N VAL A 263 -5.15 -7.12 9.58
CA VAL A 263 -5.98 -7.75 8.54
C VAL A 263 -6.58 -6.70 7.62
N ARG A 264 -6.67 -7.04 6.33
CA ARG A 264 -7.46 -6.28 5.37
C ARG A 264 -8.89 -6.81 5.34
N GLU A 265 -9.85 -5.93 5.49
CA GLU A 265 -11.27 -6.24 5.49
C GLU A 265 -12.02 -5.34 4.48
N THR A 266 -13.29 -5.64 4.27
CA THR A 266 -14.18 -4.86 3.40
C THR A 266 -15.50 -4.63 4.11
N TYR A 267 -15.88 -3.38 4.28
CA TYR A 267 -17.11 -2.98 4.94
C TYR A 267 -18.00 -2.14 4.04
N TRP A 268 -19.30 -2.12 4.32
CA TRP A 268 -20.21 -1.19 3.66
C TRP A 268 -19.77 0.25 3.91
N ALA A 269 -19.98 1.13 2.93
CA ALA A 269 -19.60 2.54 3.04
C ALA A 269 -20.33 3.30 4.18
N VAL A 270 -21.37 2.71 4.75
CA VAL A 270 -22.06 3.24 5.93
C VAL A 270 -21.36 2.91 7.25
N THR A 271 -20.42 1.97 7.28
CA THR A 271 -19.75 1.56 8.52
C THR A 271 -18.84 2.67 9.04
N GLY A 272 -18.97 2.99 10.32
CA GLY A 272 -18.15 3.99 10.99
C GLY A 272 -16.86 3.38 11.53
N CYS A 273 -15.71 3.83 11.05
CA CYS A 273 -14.39 3.39 11.49
C CYS A 273 -13.50 4.60 11.80
N SER A 274 -12.39 4.35 12.49
CA SER A 274 -11.38 5.39 12.76
C SER A 274 -10.68 5.80 11.46
N VAL A 275 -10.12 7.01 11.46
CA VAL A 275 -9.27 7.51 10.38
C VAL A 275 -7.93 7.90 10.97
N ARG A 276 -6.86 7.65 10.21
CA ARG A 276 -5.49 7.98 10.58
C ARG A 276 -4.83 8.58 9.35
N CYS A 277 -4.55 9.88 9.39
CA CYS A 277 -4.00 10.59 8.23
C CYS A 277 -2.54 10.21 7.97
N ILE A 278 -2.16 10.25 6.69
CA ILE A 278 -0.79 10.08 6.19
C ILE A 278 -0.45 11.31 5.33
N ALA A 279 0.82 11.72 5.32
CA ALA A 279 1.30 12.82 4.48
C ALA A 279 1.29 12.46 2.98
N ASP A 280 1.08 13.45 2.12
CA ASP A 280 1.11 13.32 0.65
C ASP A 280 2.51 13.09 0.07
#